data_AF-A0A4R6QBK2-F1
#
_entry.id   AF-A0A4R6QBK2-F1
#
_cell.length_a   1.000
_cell.length_b   1.000
_cell.length_c   1.000
_cell.angle_alpha   90.00
_cell.angle_beta   90.00
_cell.angle_gamma   90.00
#
_symmetry.space_group_name_H-M   'P 1'
#
loop_
_entity.id
_entity.type
_entity.pdbx_description
1 polymer ?
#
loop_
_entity_poly.entity_id
_entity_poly.type
_entity_poly.pdbx_seq_one_letter_code
_entity_poly.pdbx_strand_id
1 'polypeptide(L)'
;MEEKAILEKVLKYLNQLNFNIVIEDLTYSGIREKSPLYEGNGTKPMHIVNFNKEAIEGNPLTNNIYTVTIDVETSELEYILGKNIFKKISN
;
A
#
# COMPACT_ATOMS: atom_id res chain seq x y z
N MET A 1 9.34 12.06 1.95
CA MET A 1 8.30 12.15 3.00
C MET A 1 8.77 11.34 4.21
N GLU A 2 8.48 11.76 5.43
CA GLU A 2 8.82 10.97 6.63
C GLU A 2 7.94 9.72 6.72
N GLU A 3 8.47 8.63 7.30
CA GLU A 3 7.78 7.33 7.44
C GLU A 3 6.40 7.47 8.11
N LYS A 4 6.33 8.23 9.21
CA LYS A 4 5.07 8.45 9.93
C LYS A 4 3.99 9.06 9.02
N ALA A 5 4.36 10.06 8.22
CA ALA A 5 3.42 10.70 7.29
C ALA A 5 2.97 9.76 6.16
N ILE A 6 3.85 8.87 5.70
CA ILE A 6 3.52 7.81 4.73
C ILE A 6 2.46 6.86 5.32
N LEU A 7 2.68 6.37 6.54
CA LEU A 7 1.76 5.45 7.22
C LEU A 7 0.40 6.09 7.49
N GLU A 8 0.37 7.33 8.00
CA GLU A 8 -0.87 8.07 8.24
C GLU A 8 -1.68 8.32 6.94
N LYS A 9 -0.98 8.61 5.84
CA LYS A 9 -1.61 8.79 4.53
C LYS A 9 -2.27 7.49 4.04
N VAL A 10 -1.58 6.36 4.17
CA VAL A 10 -2.11 5.05 3.79
C VAL A 10 -3.28 4.64 4.68
N LEU A 11 -3.15 4.82 6.00
CA LEU A 11 -4.21 4.53 6.97
C LEU A 11 -5.50 5.28 6.62
N LYS A 12 -5.39 6.58 6.36
CA LYS A 12 -6.54 7.42 5.98
C LYS A 12 -7.24 6.87 4.74
N TYR A 13 -6.48 6.52 3.70
CA TYR A 13 -7.02 5.96 2.47
C TYR A 13 -7.71 4.61 2.69
N LEU A 14 -7.06 3.69 3.42
CA LEU A 14 -7.61 2.35 3.65
C LEU A 14 -8.88 2.39 4.51
N ASN A 15 -8.97 3.30 5.47
CA ASN A 15 -10.20 3.50 6.25
C ASN A 15 -11.33 4.14 5.45
N GLN A 16 -11.05 4.95 4.42
CA GLN A 16 -12.07 5.39 3.45
C GLN A 16 -12.62 4.22 2.61
N LEU A 17 -11.85 3.15 2.44
CA LEU A 17 -12.25 1.92 1.78
C LEU A 17 -12.88 0.87 2.72
N ASN A 18 -13.16 1.23 3.98
CA ASN A 18 -13.70 0.33 5.00
C ASN A 18 -12.83 -0.91 5.26
N PHE A 19 -11.49 -0.77 5.19
CA PHE A 19 -10.60 -1.86 5.60
C PHE A 19 -10.58 -2.08 7.12
N ASN A 20 -10.99 -1.08 7.92
CA ASN A 20 -11.02 -1.11 9.39
C ASN A 20 -9.69 -1.54 10.01
N ILE A 21 -8.63 -0.82 9.65
CA ILE A 21 -7.27 -1.09 10.13
C ILE A 21 -6.78 0.04 11.03
N VAL A 22 -5.84 -0.27 11.91
CA VAL A 22 -5.12 0.71 12.74
C VAL A 22 -3.70 0.90 12.24
N ILE A 23 -2.99 1.93 12.75
CA ILE A 23 -1.65 2.27 12.24
C ILE A 23 -0.63 1.15 12.51
N GLU A 24 -0.83 0.43 13.61
CA GLU A 24 0.00 -0.70 14.03
C GLU A 24 -0.10 -1.91 13.09
N ASP A 25 -1.15 -1.98 12.28
CA ASP A 25 -1.31 -3.01 11.24
C ASP A 25 -0.48 -2.70 9.98
N LEU A 26 0.09 -1.50 9.89
CA LEU A 26 0.86 -1.03 8.74
C LEU A 26 2.36 -1.15 8.99
N THR A 27 3.08 -1.66 8.00
CA THR A 27 4.54 -1.74 8.00
C THR A 27 5.10 -0.99 6.80
N TYR A 28 5.86 0.07 7.04
CA TYR A 28 6.65 0.70 5.98
C TYR A 28 7.86 -0.18 5.66
N SER A 29 7.99 -0.59 4.40
CA SER A 29 9.03 -1.52 3.95
C SER A 29 10.17 -0.84 3.21
N GLY A 30 10.12 0.48 3.08
CA GLY A 30 11.15 1.27 2.40
C GLY A 30 10.77 1.74 1.00
N ILE A 31 11.79 2.13 0.24
CA ILE A 31 11.67 2.60 -1.14
C ILE A 31 12.13 1.50 -2.09
N ARG A 32 11.30 1.20 -3.09
CA ARG A 32 11.70 0.41 -4.25
C ARG A 32 12.07 1.33 -5.39
N GLU A 33 13.37 1.53 -5.59
CA GLU A 33 13.95 2.46 -6.58
C GLU A 33 13.54 2.20 -8.04
N LYS A 34 13.26 0.92 -8.36
CA LYS A 34 12.95 0.48 -9.73
C LYS A 34 11.60 -0.25 -9.78
N SER A 35 10.53 0.45 -9.43
CA SER A 35 9.17 -0.06 -9.57
C SER A 35 8.70 0.14 -11.02
N PRO A 36 8.20 -0.89 -11.71
CA PRO A 36 7.79 -0.77 -13.11
C PRO A 36 6.61 0.20 -13.26
N LEU A 37 6.60 0.98 -14.34
CA LEU A 37 5.45 1.77 -14.75
C LEU A 37 4.43 0.88 -15.44
N TYR A 38 3.15 1.04 -15.12
CA TYR A 38 2.08 0.24 -15.73
C TYR A 38 1.87 0.58 -17.22
N GLU A 39 1.93 1.87 -17.58
CA GLU A 39 1.60 2.36 -18.94
C GLU A 39 2.83 2.67 -19.81
N GLY A 40 4.01 2.13 -19.49
CA GLY A 40 5.18 2.42 -20.30
C GLY A 40 6.44 1.63 -19.99
N ASN A 41 7.42 1.78 -20.86
CA ASN A 41 8.76 1.24 -20.64
C ASN A 41 9.53 2.19 -19.70
N GLY A 42 9.49 1.90 -18.41
CA GLY A 42 10.23 2.67 -17.42
C GLY A 42 10.07 2.14 -16.01
N THR A 43 10.86 2.72 -15.11
CA THR A 43 10.75 2.45 -13.68
C THR A 43 10.79 3.76 -12.91
N LYS A 44 10.17 3.79 -11.74
CA LYS A 44 10.26 4.91 -10.81
C LYS A 44 10.39 4.45 -9.36
N PRO A 45 10.90 5.31 -8.46
CA PRO A 45 10.93 5.02 -7.04
C PRO A 45 9.52 5.05 -6.43
N MET A 46 9.20 4.05 -5.60
CA MET A 46 7.95 4.01 -4.84
C MET A 46 8.20 3.68 -3.37
N HIS A 47 7.54 4.41 -2.48
CA HIS A 47 7.37 3.97 -1.09
C HIS A 47 6.43 2.77 -1.05
N ILE A 48 6.78 1.77 -0.22
CA ILE A 48 6.03 0.53 -0.07
C ILE A 48 5.50 0.44 1.36
N VAL A 49 4.19 0.37 1.51
CA VAL A 49 3.52 0.11 2.80
C VAL A 49 2.76 -1.21 2.69
N ASN A 50 3.02 -2.11 3.61
CA ASN A 50 2.35 -3.40 3.68
C ASN A 50 1.37 -3.45 4.85
N PHE A 51 0.31 -4.23 4.71
CA PHE A 51 -0.62 -4.53 5.79
C PHE A 51 -1.21 -5.92 5.62
N ASN A 52 -1.64 -6.51 6.73
CA ASN A 52 -2.25 -7.84 6.72
C ASN A 52 -3.76 -7.73 6.85
N LYS A 53 -4.46 -8.63 6.16
CA LYS A 53 -5.89 -8.84 6.40
C LYS A 53 -6.20 -10.33 6.39
N GLU A 54 -6.96 -10.77 7.38
CA GLU A 54 -7.45 -12.14 7.45
C GLU A 54 -8.33 -12.43 6.22
N ALA A 55 -8.05 -13.53 5.52
CA ALA A 55 -8.92 -13.99 4.46
C ALA A 55 -10.23 -14.57 5.02
N ILE A 56 -10.19 -15.09 6.25
CA ILE A 56 -11.31 -15.60 7.03
C ILE A 56 -11.30 -14.87 8.36
N GLU A 57 -12.33 -14.07 8.62
CA GLU A 57 -12.48 -13.29 9.85
C GLU A 57 -12.38 -14.19 11.09
N GLY A 58 -11.53 -13.79 12.03
CA GLY A 58 -11.22 -14.51 13.26
C GLY A 58 -10.15 -15.60 13.11
N ASN A 59 -9.51 -15.74 11.94
CA ASN A 59 -8.46 -16.73 11.72
C ASN A 59 -7.13 -16.11 11.28
N PRO A 60 -6.18 -15.87 12.20
CA PRO A 60 -4.92 -15.20 11.92
C PRO A 60 -3.99 -16.02 11.01
N LEU A 61 -4.20 -17.33 10.89
CA LEU A 61 -3.42 -18.19 9.98
C LEU A 61 -3.79 -17.98 8.51
N THR A 62 -4.82 -17.18 8.23
CA THR A 62 -5.31 -16.89 6.88
C THR A 62 -4.93 -15.50 6.39
N ASN A 63 -3.98 -14.85 7.05
CA ASN A 63 -3.54 -13.51 6.68
C ASN A 63 -3.00 -13.45 5.25
N ASN A 64 -3.60 -12.56 4.45
CA ASN A 64 -3.05 -12.13 3.17
C ASN A 64 -2.29 -10.83 3.38
N ILE A 65 -1.13 -10.71 2.74
CA ILE A 65 -0.36 -9.47 2.67
C ILE A 65 -0.91 -8.62 1.52
N TYR A 66 -1.19 -7.37 1.82
CA TYR A 66 -1.53 -6.33 0.85
C TYR A 66 -0.45 -5.26 0.88
N THR A 67 -0.29 -4.58 -0.25
CA THR A 67 0.69 -3.52 -0.45
C THR A 67 0.00 -2.29 -1.02
N VAL A 68 0.27 -1.13 -0.42
CA VAL A 68 -0.04 0.17 -0.99
C VAL A 68 1.26 0.83 -1.42
N THR A 69 1.29 1.35 -2.63
CA THR A 69 2.45 2.07 -3.16
C THR A 69 2.17 3.56 -3.27
N ILE A 70 3.20 4.36 -3.01
CA ILE A 70 3.15 5.81 -3.13
C ILE A 70 4.34 6.23 -3.99
N ASP A 71 4.09 7.08 -4.99
CA ASP A 71 5.15 7.68 -5.79
C ASP A 71 6.04 8.58 -4.90
N VAL A 72 7.37 8.40 -4.98
CA VAL A 72 8.30 9.17 -4.14
C VAL A 72 8.37 10.65 -4.57
N GLU A 73 8.25 10.93 -5.86
CA GLU A 73 8.36 12.27 -6.44
C GLU A 73 7.08 13.07 -6.22
N THR A 74 5.93 12.50 -6.56
CA THR A 74 4.63 13.20 -6.45
C THR A 74 3.99 13.05 -5.07
N SER A 75 4.48 12.10 -4.27
CA SER A 75 3.86 11.70 -3.01
C SER A 75 2.43 11.17 -3.16
N GLU A 76 1.96 10.83 -4.35
CA GLU A 76 0.59 10.33 -4.58
C GLU A 76 0.47 8.83 -4.34
N LEU A 77 -0.67 8.40 -3.79
CA LEU A 77 -1.02 6.98 -3.68
C LEU A 77 -1.30 6.44 -5.07
N GLU A 78 -0.60 5.39 -5.49
CA GLU A 78 -0.70 4.91 -6.87
C GLU A 78 -1.44 3.60 -7.00
N TYR A 79 -1.11 2.61 -6.17
CA TYR A 79 -1.68 1.28 -6.28
C TYR A 79 -2.01 0.69 -4.92
N ILE A 80 -3.03 -0.14 -4.90
CA ILE A 80 -3.25 -1.15 -3.87
C ILE A 80 -3.22 -2.53 -4.52
N LEU A 81 -2.40 -3.40 -3.96
CA LEU A 81 -2.03 -4.71 -4.48
C LEU A 81 -2.28 -5.76 -3.39
N GLY A 82 -2.77 -6.92 -3.77
CA GLY A 82 -2.93 -8.05 -2.87
C GLY A 82 -3.63 -9.22 -3.57
N LYS A 83 -3.88 -10.30 -2.84
CA LYS A 83 -4.35 -11.58 -3.40
C LYS A 83 -5.57 -11.47 -4.34
N ASN A 84 -6.51 -10.59 -4.01
CA ASN A 84 -7.75 -10.38 -4.79
C ASN A 84 -7.93 -8.92 -5.21
N ILE A 85 -6.88 -8.10 -5.12
CA ILE A 85 -6.97 -6.65 -5.39
C ILE A 85 -5.77 -6.25 -6.23
N PHE A 86 -6.06 -5.69 -7.40
CA PHE A 86 -5.09 -4.97 -8.21
C PHE A 86 -5.78 -3.71 -8.74
N LYS A 87 -5.57 -2.58 -8.06
CA LYS A 87 -6.28 -1.35 -8.36
C LYS A 87 -5.33 -0.15 -8.38
N LYS A 88 -5.38 0.61 -9.47
CA LYS A 88 -4.80 1.96 -9.58
C LYS A 88 -5.66 2.96 -8.79
N ILE A 89 -5.01 3.81 -8.00
CA ILE A 89 -5.61 4.78 -7.07
C ILE A 89 -5.62 6.18 -7.70
N SER A 90 -4.47 6.65 -8.17
CA SER A 90 -4.32 7.92 -8.88
C SER A 90 -4.53 7.76 -10.39
N ASN A 91 -4.97 8.83 -11.05
CA ASN A 91 -5.10 8.87 -12.52
C ASN A 91 -3.76 9.21 -13.16
#